data_AF-A0A2J6RBB1-F1
#
_entry.id   AF-A0A2J6RBB1-F1
#
_cell.length_a   1.000
_cell.length_b   1.000
_cell.length_c   1.000
_cell.angle_alpha   90.00
_cell.angle_beta   90.00
_cell.angle_gamma   90.00
#
_symmetry.space_group_name_H-M   'P 1'
#
loop_
_entity.id
_entity.type
_entity.pdbx_description
1 polymer ?
#
loop_
_entity_poly.entity_id
_entity_poly.type
_entity_poly.pdbx_seq_one_letter_code
_entity_poly.pdbx_strand_id
1 'polypeptide(L)'
;MPPKPAPMGEARPKIPQEKNIDDIAKMTKAQLYNSLKRSKVKFVADALKHELQANWALWRLGLFTPDGTTDGVLLEYAMNWFSMPVEELVKQLHAVNHQDVGNKWNRIEALIRYEYETPEFEKQRAREQNGDNGEFELEQLSVQDAGPSGTQTSSLVVSQEPDPSVLNLLITLVYDDTARNPNDEFPGYPEVYRKDILAALDKIPLLKTIADVKASLQPPESLTAKLLDVTQSTEGAMLAPATGDMIIPGFNAAVQQFIVVKPPSKLQNQFNTRMEASNGESLVLFHGTGIHNLRSILLKGLLPITGLLWAAEHPHYSWNFAWRGMIPGSATWGKAPFENWGVLFGVEVAGAKKNCKTIYTFPPVNSVKLGKKTVIEVDSVMVRYVFLLLPPDTPQFAQAPPRDVVEPALAKAFKKIRAFQAAQN
;
A
#
# COMPACT_ATOMS: atom_id res chain seq x y z
N MET A 1 -16.96 32.34 -22.78
CA MET A 1 -16.81 32.36 -21.31
C MET A 1 -17.04 30.95 -20.80
N PRO A 2 -16.10 30.36 -20.03
CA PRO A 2 -16.37 29.09 -19.35
C PRO A 2 -17.50 29.28 -18.32
N PRO A 3 -18.36 28.28 -18.10
CA PRO A 3 -19.44 28.38 -17.12
C PRO A 3 -18.85 28.51 -15.71
N LYS A 4 -19.47 29.39 -14.92
CA LYS A 4 -19.15 29.60 -13.50
C LYS A 4 -19.42 28.29 -12.74
N PRO A 5 -18.51 27.80 -11.87
CA PRO A 5 -18.78 26.62 -11.06
C PRO A 5 -20.05 26.83 -10.21
N ALA A 6 -20.85 25.77 -10.08
CA ALA A 6 -22.07 25.80 -9.30
C ALA A 6 -21.76 26.18 -7.83
N PRO A 7 -22.58 27.02 -7.18
CA PRO A 7 -22.37 27.40 -5.79
C PRO A 7 -22.46 26.16 -4.87
N MET A 8 -21.59 26.10 -3.86
CA MET A 8 -21.69 25.13 -2.76
C MET A 8 -23.08 25.25 -2.11
N GLY A 9 -23.90 24.22 -2.27
CA GLY A 9 -25.26 24.18 -1.72
C GLY A 9 -26.33 23.55 -2.62
N GLU A 10 -26.05 23.29 -3.90
CA GLU A 10 -26.98 22.50 -4.72
C GLU A 10 -26.95 21.03 -4.28
N ALA A 11 -28.07 20.56 -3.74
CA ALA A 11 -28.28 19.16 -3.40
C ALA A 11 -27.91 18.28 -4.59
N ARG A 12 -27.13 17.20 -4.33
CA ARG A 12 -26.73 16.24 -5.36
C ARG A 12 -27.92 15.88 -6.24
N PRO A 13 -27.74 15.80 -7.57
CA PRO A 13 -28.77 15.21 -8.41
C PRO A 13 -29.00 13.79 -7.92
N LYS A 14 -30.22 13.51 -7.45
CA LYS A 14 -30.64 12.16 -7.07
C LYS A 14 -30.58 11.29 -8.30
N ILE A 15 -29.99 10.11 -8.16
CA ILE A 15 -29.97 9.12 -9.25
C ILE A 15 -31.42 8.67 -9.47
N PRO A 16 -32.05 8.93 -10.63
CA PRO A 16 -33.45 8.57 -10.81
C PRO A 16 -33.63 7.05 -10.72
N GLN A 17 -34.68 6.60 -10.02
CA GLN A 17 -34.94 5.17 -9.80
C GLN A 17 -35.23 4.40 -11.11
N GLU A 18 -35.71 5.10 -12.14
CA GLU A 18 -36.03 4.52 -13.44
C GLU A 18 -34.81 4.25 -14.32
N LYS A 19 -33.63 4.78 -13.95
CA LYS A 19 -32.41 4.55 -14.71
C LYS A 19 -31.70 3.32 -14.18
N ASN A 20 -31.38 2.39 -15.08
CA ASN A 20 -30.57 1.21 -14.78
C ASN A 20 -29.44 1.05 -15.80
N ILE A 21 -28.55 0.10 -15.50
CA ILE A 21 -27.38 -0.23 -16.33
C ILE A 21 -27.48 -1.62 -16.99
N ASP A 22 -28.66 -2.22 -17.05
CA ASP A 22 -28.85 -3.61 -17.49
C ASP A 22 -28.42 -3.87 -18.94
N ASP A 23 -28.47 -2.85 -19.79
CA ASP A 23 -28.06 -2.92 -21.19
C ASP A 23 -26.54 -3.11 -21.36
N ILE A 24 -25.76 -2.72 -20.35
CA ILE A 24 -24.30 -2.69 -20.38
C ILE A 24 -23.65 -4.06 -20.55
N ALA A 25 -24.36 -5.11 -20.12
CA ALA A 25 -23.94 -6.49 -20.22
C ALA A 25 -23.72 -6.92 -21.67
N LYS A 26 -24.63 -6.45 -22.54
CA LYS A 26 -24.76 -6.88 -23.94
C LYS A 26 -23.95 -6.00 -24.89
N MET A 27 -23.45 -4.86 -24.42
CA MET A 27 -22.69 -3.94 -25.25
C MET A 27 -21.27 -4.48 -25.50
N THR A 28 -20.87 -4.42 -26.77
CA THR A 28 -19.48 -4.61 -27.20
C THR A 28 -18.63 -3.39 -26.85
N LYS A 29 -17.30 -3.55 -26.83
CA LYS A 29 -16.36 -2.44 -26.61
C LYS A 29 -16.61 -1.27 -27.59
N ALA A 30 -16.83 -1.59 -28.87
CA ALA A 30 -17.10 -0.59 -29.91
C ALA A 30 -18.43 0.15 -29.70
N GLN A 31 -19.49 -0.56 -29.26
CA GLN A 31 -20.77 0.08 -28.93
C GLN A 31 -20.64 1.03 -27.74
N LEU A 32 -19.94 0.62 -26.67
CA LEU A 32 -19.68 1.49 -25.51
C LEU A 32 -18.91 2.74 -25.92
N TYR A 33 -17.81 2.57 -26.67
CA TYR A 33 -17.01 3.66 -27.19
C TYR A 33 -17.84 4.68 -28.00
N ASN A 34 -18.62 4.17 -28.97
CA ASN A 34 -19.45 5.02 -29.83
C ASN A 34 -20.56 5.72 -29.05
N SER A 35 -21.15 5.05 -28.06
CA SER A 35 -22.18 5.64 -27.22
C SER A 35 -21.62 6.74 -26.32
N LEU A 36 -20.48 6.51 -25.64
CA LEU A 36 -19.80 7.54 -24.85
C LEU A 36 -19.39 8.74 -25.70
N LYS A 37 -18.84 8.51 -26.90
CA LYS A 37 -18.46 9.57 -27.85
C LYS A 37 -19.67 10.41 -28.29
N ARG A 38 -20.79 9.76 -28.62
CA ARG A 38 -22.05 10.46 -28.97
C ARG A 38 -22.61 11.27 -27.80
N SER A 39 -22.45 10.75 -26.59
CA SER A 39 -22.86 11.42 -25.35
C SER A 39 -21.90 12.51 -24.89
N LYS A 40 -20.81 12.79 -25.63
CA LYS A 40 -19.78 13.79 -25.29
C LYS A 40 -19.16 13.57 -23.90
N VAL A 41 -19.14 12.34 -23.42
CA VAL A 41 -18.42 11.97 -22.21
C VAL A 41 -16.93 12.03 -22.50
N LYS A 42 -16.14 12.61 -21.59
CA LYS A 42 -14.68 12.54 -21.66
C LYS A 42 -14.26 11.20 -21.09
N PHE A 43 -13.64 10.37 -21.92
CA PHE A 43 -13.08 9.09 -21.52
C PHE A 43 -11.80 8.84 -22.32
N VAL A 44 -11.01 7.90 -21.84
CA VAL A 44 -9.75 7.52 -22.48
C VAL A 44 -10.04 6.70 -23.74
N ALA A 45 -9.47 7.11 -24.88
CA ALA A 45 -9.76 6.48 -26.18
C ALA A 45 -9.45 4.96 -26.20
N ASP A 46 -8.41 4.55 -25.49
CA ASP A 46 -7.96 3.15 -25.44
C ASP A 46 -8.51 2.35 -24.26
N ALA A 47 -9.46 2.92 -23.50
CA ALA A 47 -10.00 2.32 -22.28
C ALA A 47 -10.45 0.85 -22.48
N LEU A 48 -10.20 0.00 -21.49
CA LEU A 48 -10.63 -1.39 -21.45
C LEU A 48 -12.16 -1.49 -21.42
N LYS A 49 -12.70 -2.68 -21.74
CA LYS A 49 -14.16 -2.84 -21.78
C LYS A 49 -14.80 -2.45 -20.45
N HIS A 50 -14.27 -2.94 -19.32
CA HIS A 50 -14.82 -2.64 -17.99
C HIS A 50 -14.72 -1.15 -17.62
N GLU A 51 -13.68 -0.43 -18.09
CA GLU A 51 -13.53 1.01 -17.89
C GLU A 51 -14.57 1.81 -18.70
N LEU A 52 -14.81 1.41 -19.95
CA LEU A 52 -15.88 1.98 -20.76
C LEU A 52 -17.26 1.64 -20.18
N GLN A 53 -17.42 0.46 -19.59
CA GLN A 53 -18.64 0.10 -18.87
C GLN A 53 -18.82 0.97 -17.62
N ALA A 54 -17.78 1.21 -16.82
CA ALA A 54 -17.87 2.12 -15.67
C ALA A 54 -18.28 3.54 -16.09
N ASN A 55 -17.62 4.10 -17.11
CA ASN A 55 -17.97 5.42 -17.66
C ASN A 55 -19.42 5.46 -18.17
N TRP A 56 -19.85 4.42 -18.90
CA TRP A 56 -21.21 4.36 -19.44
C TRP A 56 -22.26 4.21 -18.35
N ALA A 57 -21.99 3.39 -17.32
CA ALA A 57 -22.85 3.21 -16.16
C ALA A 57 -23.06 4.54 -15.42
N LEU A 58 -21.97 5.24 -15.07
CA LEU A 58 -22.05 6.54 -14.40
C LEU A 58 -22.78 7.58 -15.26
N TRP A 59 -22.55 7.60 -16.57
CA TRP A 59 -23.29 8.49 -17.48
C TRP A 59 -24.78 8.16 -17.52
N ARG A 60 -25.14 6.87 -17.62
CA ARG A 60 -26.53 6.41 -17.59
C ARG A 60 -27.21 6.82 -16.29
N LEU A 61 -26.54 6.68 -15.15
CA LEU A 61 -27.06 7.09 -13.85
C LEU A 61 -27.14 8.63 -13.68
N GLY A 62 -26.59 9.41 -14.62
CA GLY A 62 -26.63 10.87 -14.60
C GLY A 62 -25.58 11.48 -13.67
N LEU A 63 -24.48 10.77 -13.43
CA LEU A 63 -23.40 11.15 -12.51
C LEU A 63 -22.24 11.88 -13.21
N PHE A 64 -22.47 12.32 -14.46
CA PHE A 64 -21.56 13.18 -15.19
C PHE A 64 -22.03 14.62 -15.14
N THR A 65 -21.10 15.54 -14.99
CA THR A 65 -21.31 16.97 -15.14
C THR A 65 -21.54 17.34 -16.61
N PRO A 66 -22.13 18.53 -16.90
CA PRO A 66 -22.39 18.98 -18.27
C PRO A 66 -21.14 19.09 -19.16
N ASP A 67 -19.95 19.24 -18.56
CA ASP A 67 -18.67 19.30 -19.27
C ASP A 67 -18.11 17.90 -19.62
N GLY A 68 -18.86 16.84 -19.32
CA GLY A 68 -18.53 15.46 -19.65
C GLY A 68 -17.50 14.84 -18.70
N THR A 69 -17.32 15.39 -17.49
CA THR A 69 -16.49 14.78 -16.43
C THR A 69 -17.36 14.11 -15.35
N THR A 70 -16.77 13.28 -14.52
CA THR A 70 -17.42 12.68 -13.35
C THR A 70 -16.44 12.73 -12.18
N ASP A 71 -16.90 12.34 -11.01
CA ASP A 71 -16.06 12.25 -9.82
C ASP A 71 -15.00 11.14 -10.01
N GLY A 72 -13.72 11.50 -9.82
CA GLY A 72 -12.59 10.61 -10.09
C GLY A 72 -12.55 9.40 -9.16
N VAL A 73 -12.92 9.59 -7.89
CA VAL A 73 -12.93 8.52 -6.88
C VAL A 73 -14.04 7.53 -7.18
N LEU A 74 -15.25 8.03 -7.46
CA LEU A 74 -16.39 7.16 -7.82
C LEU A 74 -16.15 6.39 -9.11
N LEU A 75 -15.48 7.03 -10.08
CA LEU A 75 -15.09 6.37 -11.33
C LEU A 75 -14.13 5.21 -11.08
N GLU A 76 -13.13 5.40 -10.22
CA GLU A 76 -12.17 4.34 -9.87
C GLU A 76 -12.87 3.15 -9.18
N TYR A 77 -13.77 3.41 -8.23
CA TYR A 77 -14.57 2.36 -7.60
C TYR A 77 -15.42 1.60 -8.61
N ALA A 78 -16.13 2.32 -9.49
CA ALA A 78 -16.92 1.70 -10.55
C ALA A 78 -16.04 0.82 -11.45
N MET A 79 -14.88 1.30 -11.90
CA MET A 79 -13.94 0.52 -12.72
C MET A 79 -13.53 -0.80 -12.03
N ASN A 80 -13.21 -0.71 -10.74
CA ASN A 80 -12.84 -1.88 -9.94
C ASN A 80 -13.99 -2.90 -9.88
N TRP A 81 -15.22 -2.47 -9.56
CA TRP A 81 -16.37 -3.37 -9.48
C TRP A 81 -16.72 -4.03 -10.82
N PHE A 82 -16.59 -3.31 -11.94
CA PHE A 82 -16.81 -3.90 -13.26
C PHE A 82 -15.79 -4.99 -13.61
N SER A 83 -14.55 -4.86 -13.13
CA SER A 83 -13.48 -5.87 -13.31
C SER A 83 -13.59 -7.07 -12.35
N MET A 84 -14.36 -6.93 -11.28
CA MET A 84 -14.40 -7.86 -10.15
C MET A 84 -15.21 -9.15 -10.44
N PRO A 85 -14.82 -10.32 -9.90
CA PRO A 85 -15.65 -11.54 -9.88
C PRO A 85 -16.96 -11.34 -9.09
N VAL A 86 -17.99 -12.15 -9.38
CA VAL A 86 -19.31 -12.01 -8.74
C VAL A 86 -19.23 -12.29 -7.24
N GLU A 87 -18.42 -13.27 -6.84
CA GLU A 87 -18.25 -13.70 -5.45
C GLU A 87 -17.72 -12.55 -4.58
N GLU A 88 -16.81 -11.75 -5.14
CA GLU A 88 -16.21 -10.62 -4.43
C GLU A 88 -17.17 -9.41 -4.39
N LEU A 89 -17.99 -9.22 -5.43
CA LEU A 89 -19.07 -8.22 -5.41
C LEU A 89 -20.12 -8.52 -4.33
N VAL A 90 -20.45 -9.80 -4.12
CA VAL A 90 -21.36 -10.23 -3.04
C VAL A 90 -20.77 -9.88 -1.67
N LYS A 91 -19.47 -10.12 -1.46
CA LYS A 91 -18.81 -9.73 -0.20
C LYS A 91 -18.85 -8.23 0.03
N GLN A 92 -18.60 -7.43 -1.02
CA GLN A 92 -18.67 -5.96 -0.92
C GLN A 92 -20.08 -5.48 -0.58
N LEU A 93 -21.12 -6.03 -1.20
CA LEU A 93 -22.51 -5.71 -0.85
C LEU A 93 -22.87 -6.07 0.58
N HIS A 94 -22.42 -7.24 1.05
CA HIS A 94 -22.64 -7.65 2.44
C HIS A 94 -21.92 -6.71 3.43
N ALA A 95 -20.71 -6.24 3.09
CA ALA A 95 -19.97 -5.31 3.94
C ALA A 95 -20.70 -3.97 4.13
N VAL A 96 -21.49 -3.54 3.14
CA VAL A 96 -22.31 -2.31 3.21
C VAL A 96 -23.76 -2.58 3.66
N ASN A 97 -24.06 -3.76 4.22
CA ASN A 97 -25.39 -4.20 4.64
C ASN A 97 -26.48 -4.08 3.56
N HIS A 98 -26.09 -4.15 2.29
CA HIS A 98 -27.03 -4.09 1.18
C HIS A 98 -27.51 -5.50 0.82
N GLN A 99 -28.81 -5.65 0.56
CA GLN A 99 -29.36 -6.95 0.14
C GLN A 99 -28.73 -7.37 -1.19
N ASP A 100 -28.47 -8.68 -1.34
CA ASP A 100 -27.96 -9.22 -2.60
C ASP A 100 -29.01 -9.06 -3.71
N VAL A 101 -28.70 -8.19 -4.67
CA VAL A 101 -29.62 -7.80 -5.74
C VAL A 101 -29.22 -8.49 -7.04
N GLY A 102 -29.94 -9.58 -7.38
CA GLY A 102 -30.04 -10.10 -8.74
C GLY A 102 -28.72 -10.52 -9.40
N ASN A 103 -28.44 -9.96 -10.58
CA ASN A 103 -27.27 -10.32 -11.40
C ASN A 103 -26.06 -9.39 -11.13
N LYS A 104 -24.90 -9.65 -11.75
CA LYS A 104 -23.66 -8.86 -11.53
C LYS A 104 -23.88 -7.34 -11.69
N TRP A 105 -24.68 -6.91 -12.65
CA TRP A 105 -24.85 -5.51 -12.99
C TRP A 105 -25.72 -4.79 -11.96
N ASN A 106 -26.79 -5.44 -11.49
CA ASN A 106 -27.61 -4.93 -10.38
C ASN A 106 -26.76 -4.73 -9.11
N ARG A 107 -25.81 -5.65 -8.84
CA ARG A 107 -24.88 -5.51 -7.71
C ARG A 107 -23.97 -4.29 -7.86
N ILE A 108 -23.38 -4.11 -9.04
CA ILE A 108 -22.52 -2.96 -9.33
C ILE A 108 -23.33 -1.65 -9.25
N GLU A 109 -24.56 -1.64 -9.77
CA GLU A 109 -25.44 -0.47 -9.68
C GLU A 109 -25.75 -0.11 -8.23
N ALA A 110 -26.07 -1.11 -7.39
CA ALA A 110 -26.33 -0.90 -5.96
C ALA A 110 -25.10 -0.33 -5.24
N LEU A 111 -23.90 -0.82 -5.54
CA LEU A 111 -22.66 -0.28 -4.98
C LEU A 111 -22.40 1.16 -5.43
N ILE A 112 -22.60 1.49 -6.71
CA ILE A 112 -22.47 2.87 -7.22
C ILE A 112 -23.47 3.80 -6.52
N ARG A 113 -24.73 3.38 -6.38
CA ARG A 113 -25.77 4.16 -5.72
C ARG A 113 -25.45 4.37 -4.24
N TYR A 114 -25.07 3.30 -3.54
CA TYR A 114 -24.67 3.37 -2.14
C TYR A 114 -23.53 4.36 -1.93
N GLU A 115 -22.42 4.17 -2.66
CA GLU A 115 -21.24 5.03 -2.53
C GLU A 115 -21.59 6.50 -2.83
N TYR A 116 -22.33 6.76 -3.90
CA TYR A 116 -22.76 8.11 -4.25
C TYR A 116 -23.78 8.72 -3.28
N GLU A 117 -24.51 7.93 -2.50
CA GLU A 117 -25.51 8.42 -1.54
C GLU A 117 -24.96 8.50 -0.11
N THR A 118 -23.79 7.90 0.17
CA THR A 118 -23.17 7.96 1.50
C THR A 118 -22.65 9.37 1.87
N PRO A 119 -22.91 9.83 3.11
CA PRO A 119 -22.34 11.07 3.65
C PRO A 119 -20.80 11.08 3.71
N GLU A 120 -20.18 9.90 3.80
CA GLU A 120 -18.72 9.73 3.83
C GLU A 120 -18.10 10.16 2.50
N PHE A 121 -18.74 9.82 1.38
CA PHE A 121 -18.32 10.26 0.06
C PHE A 121 -18.47 11.79 -0.13
N GLU A 122 -19.50 12.42 0.46
CA GLU A 122 -19.60 13.91 0.58
C GLU A 122 -18.41 14.50 1.33
N LYS A 123 -18.05 13.93 2.48
CA LYS A 123 -16.91 14.42 3.28
C LYS A 123 -15.60 14.28 2.52
N GLN A 124 -15.40 13.16 1.81
CA GLN A 124 -14.19 12.92 1.01
C GLN A 124 -14.09 13.91 -0.16
N ARG A 125 -15.19 14.09 -0.92
CA ARG A 125 -15.26 15.07 -2.01
C ARG A 125 -15.10 16.52 -1.54
N ALA A 126 -15.71 16.89 -0.41
CA ALA A 126 -15.59 18.23 0.16
C ALA A 126 -14.16 18.54 0.62
N ARG A 127 -13.44 17.54 1.15
CA ARG A 127 -12.01 17.67 1.50
C ARG A 127 -11.15 17.88 0.25
N GLU A 128 -11.38 17.11 -0.81
CA GLU A 128 -10.67 17.27 -2.09
C GLU A 128 -10.94 18.62 -2.77
N GLN A 129 -12.15 19.17 -2.63
CA GLN A 129 -12.54 20.44 -3.26
C GLN A 129 -12.16 21.69 -2.46
N ASN A 130 -12.19 21.62 -1.12
CA ASN A 130 -11.90 22.77 -0.28
C ASN A 130 -10.41 22.96 0.02
N GLY A 131 -9.56 21.96 -0.23
CA GLY A 131 -8.13 22.02 0.09
C GLY A 131 -7.86 22.30 1.59
N ASP A 132 -8.86 22.06 2.44
CA ASP A 132 -8.85 22.39 3.86
C ASP A 132 -8.20 21.23 4.62
N ASN A 133 -6.87 21.31 4.67
CA ASN A 133 -6.02 20.41 5.42
C ASN A 133 -6.06 20.86 6.89
N GLY A 134 -7.03 20.35 7.65
CA GLY A 134 -7.13 20.62 9.08
C GLY A 134 -5.78 20.38 9.77
N GLU A 135 -5.29 21.41 10.47
CA GLU A 135 -4.07 21.36 11.28
C GLU A 135 -4.19 20.21 12.31
N PHE A 136 -3.48 19.13 12.05
CA PHE A 136 -3.09 18.18 13.08
C PHE A 136 -1.74 18.65 13.65
N GLU A 137 -1.73 19.00 14.94
CA GLU A 137 -0.49 19.19 15.71
C GLU A 137 0.23 17.84 15.80
N LEU A 138 1.13 17.59 14.85
CA LEU A 138 2.16 16.56 14.96
C LEU A 138 3.30 17.14 15.82
N GLU A 139 3.36 16.72 17.09
CA GLU A 139 4.54 16.94 17.93
C GLU A 139 5.78 16.39 17.21
N GLN A 140 6.72 17.30 16.94
CA GLN A 140 7.96 17.04 16.21
C GLN A 140 8.82 16.01 16.97
N LEU A 141 8.95 14.80 16.42
CA LEU A 141 10.04 13.90 16.78
C LEU A 141 11.34 14.51 16.22
N SER A 142 12.10 15.16 17.09
CA SER A 142 13.39 15.77 16.75
C SER A 142 14.41 14.71 16.35
N VAL A 143 14.80 14.69 15.08
CA VAL A 143 15.97 13.96 14.59
C VAL A 143 17.20 14.85 14.81
N GLN A 144 18.18 14.35 15.57
CA GLN A 144 19.44 15.05 15.81
C GLN A 144 20.29 15.07 14.53
N ASP A 145 20.66 16.28 14.11
CA ASP A 145 21.63 16.55 13.05
C ASP A 145 23.02 16.03 13.41
N ALA A 146 23.59 15.17 12.56
CA ALA A 146 25.01 14.90 12.55
C ALA A 146 25.65 15.60 11.33
N GLY A 147 26.47 16.62 11.61
CA GLY A 147 27.21 17.38 10.61
C GLY A 147 28.25 16.56 9.83
N PRO A 148 28.85 17.14 8.78
CA PRO A 148 29.63 16.39 7.81
C PRO A 148 31.09 16.23 8.28
N SER A 149 31.59 14.99 8.34
CA SER A 149 33.03 14.77 8.32
C SER A 149 33.40 13.35 7.89
N GLY A 150 34.33 13.28 6.93
CA GLY A 150 35.23 12.15 6.76
C GLY A 150 34.74 11.01 5.87
N THR A 151 35.49 10.77 4.80
CA THR A 151 35.44 9.57 3.95
C THR A 151 35.86 8.33 4.78
N GLN A 152 34.98 7.86 5.66
CA GLN A 152 35.09 6.54 6.27
C GLN A 152 34.17 5.58 5.52
N THR A 153 34.67 4.39 5.21
CA THR A 153 33.85 3.26 4.79
C THR A 153 32.96 2.85 5.97
N SER A 154 31.81 3.52 6.12
CA SER A 154 30.81 3.21 7.14
C SER A 154 30.27 1.80 6.92
N SER A 155 30.69 0.87 7.78
CA SER A 155 30.05 -0.42 7.95
C SER A 155 28.65 -0.22 8.53
N LEU A 156 27.66 -0.95 8.03
CA LEU A 156 26.33 -0.99 8.62
C LEU A 156 26.42 -1.55 10.05
N VAL A 157 26.14 -0.74 11.06
CA VAL A 157 26.09 -1.17 12.47
C VAL A 157 24.63 -1.21 12.88
N VAL A 158 24.15 -2.40 13.23
CA VAL A 158 22.79 -2.61 13.75
C VAL A 158 22.90 -2.82 15.25
N SER A 159 22.14 -2.04 16.02
CA SER A 159 22.03 -2.23 17.48
C SER A 159 21.50 -3.64 17.80
N GLN A 160 22.04 -4.26 18.85
CA GLN A 160 21.51 -5.52 19.36
C GLN A 160 20.20 -5.34 20.14
N GLU A 161 19.98 -4.16 20.72
CA GLU A 161 18.70 -3.81 21.32
C GLU A 161 17.75 -3.30 20.22
N PRO A 162 16.47 -3.75 20.19
CA PRO A 162 15.55 -3.37 19.14
C PRO A 162 15.16 -1.90 19.29
N ASP A 163 15.14 -1.22 18.16
CA ASP A 163 14.75 0.18 18.12
C ASP A 163 13.25 0.35 18.46
N PRO A 164 12.86 1.35 19.28
CA PRO A 164 11.46 1.59 19.62
C PRO A 164 10.55 1.77 18.40
N SER A 165 11.05 2.40 17.33
CA SER A 165 10.28 2.59 16.10
C SER A 165 9.99 1.27 15.37
N VAL A 166 10.95 0.33 15.39
CA VAL A 166 10.78 -1.02 14.84
C VAL A 166 9.75 -1.78 15.67
N LEU A 167 9.83 -1.72 17.00
CA LEU A 167 8.86 -2.41 17.86
C LEU A 167 7.45 -1.82 17.72
N ASN A 168 7.29 -0.50 17.66
CA ASN A 168 6.00 0.11 17.39
C ASN A 168 5.41 -0.38 16.06
N LEU A 169 6.24 -0.47 15.00
CA LEU A 169 5.81 -1.00 13.70
C LEU A 169 5.36 -2.46 13.84
N LEU A 170 6.18 -3.31 14.44
CA LEU A 170 5.86 -4.73 14.59
C LEU A 170 4.61 -4.96 15.44
N ILE A 171 4.43 -4.20 16.53
CA ILE A 171 3.21 -4.26 17.36
C ILE A 171 1.99 -3.86 16.52
N THR A 172 2.07 -2.77 15.75
CA THR A 172 0.99 -2.37 14.83
C THR A 172 0.62 -3.50 13.88
N LEU A 173 1.62 -4.17 13.28
CA LEU A 173 1.39 -5.26 12.33
C LEU A 173 0.84 -6.53 12.99
N VAL A 174 1.37 -6.89 14.16
CA VAL A 174 0.90 -8.04 14.95
C VAL A 174 -0.54 -7.82 15.40
N TYR A 175 -0.86 -6.60 15.85
CA TYR A 175 -2.21 -6.23 16.25
C TYR A 175 -3.19 -6.35 15.07
N ASP A 176 -2.86 -5.74 13.93
CA ASP A 176 -3.69 -5.80 12.72
C ASP A 176 -3.92 -7.24 12.24
N ASP A 177 -2.86 -8.06 12.18
CA ASP A 177 -2.96 -9.46 11.75
C ASP A 177 -3.83 -10.29 12.71
N THR A 178 -3.65 -10.09 14.01
CA THR A 178 -4.47 -10.70 15.07
C THR A 178 -5.93 -10.25 14.97
N ALA A 179 -6.17 -8.97 14.64
CA ALA A 179 -7.49 -8.40 14.49
C ALA A 179 -8.22 -8.88 13.21
N ARG A 180 -7.49 -9.21 12.14
CA ARG A 180 -8.10 -9.66 10.87
C ARG A 180 -8.30 -11.16 10.76
N ASN A 181 -7.46 -11.96 11.42
CA ASN A 181 -7.48 -13.43 11.29
C ASN A 181 -7.96 -14.08 12.60
N PRO A 182 -9.28 -14.18 12.86
CA PRO A 182 -9.82 -14.68 14.14
C PRO A 182 -9.53 -16.16 14.41
N ASN A 183 -9.14 -16.93 13.38
CA ASN A 183 -8.94 -18.37 13.47
C ASN A 183 -7.47 -18.78 13.53
N ASP A 184 -6.54 -17.83 13.40
CA ASP A 184 -5.10 -18.13 13.39
C ASP A 184 -4.56 -18.12 14.83
N GLU A 185 -3.84 -19.18 15.19
CA GLU A 185 -3.13 -19.25 16.47
C GLU A 185 -1.96 -18.26 16.47
N PHE A 186 -1.76 -17.56 17.59
CA PHE A 186 -0.59 -16.70 17.72
C PHE A 186 0.66 -17.54 17.92
N PRO A 187 1.72 -17.36 17.12
CA PRO A 187 2.95 -18.15 17.24
C PRO A 187 3.51 -18.12 18.67
N GLY A 188 3.68 -19.29 19.27
CA GLY A 188 4.19 -19.45 20.64
C GLY A 188 3.13 -19.41 21.75
N TYR A 189 1.87 -19.09 21.44
CA TYR A 189 0.77 -19.01 22.41
C TYR A 189 -0.55 -19.61 21.88
N PRO A 190 -0.58 -20.92 21.52
CA PRO A 190 -1.77 -21.55 20.93
C PRO A 190 -2.99 -21.59 21.88
N GLU A 191 -2.76 -21.48 23.19
CA GLU A 191 -3.81 -21.56 24.22
C GLU A 191 -4.40 -20.19 24.61
N VAL A 192 -3.88 -19.08 24.08
CA VAL A 192 -4.31 -17.73 24.48
C VAL A 192 -5.41 -17.24 23.54
N TYR A 193 -6.56 -16.86 24.10
CA TYR A 193 -7.64 -16.30 23.29
C TYR A 193 -7.23 -14.98 22.66
N ARG A 194 -7.58 -14.78 21.39
CA ARG A 194 -7.35 -13.54 20.63
C ARG A 194 -7.73 -12.27 21.38
N LYS A 195 -8.88 -12.26 22.06
CA LYS A 195 -9.33 -11.10 22.84
C LYS A 195 -8.32 -10.71 23.93
N ASP A 196 -7.66 -11.70 24.52
CA ASP A 196 -6.68 -11.50 25.59
C ASP A 196 -5.35 -11.03 25.00
N ILE A 197 -5.00 -11.47 23.78
CA ILE A 197 -3.85 -10.95 23.02
C ILE A 197 -4.06 -9.47 22.70
N LEU A 198 -5.20 -9.11 22.07
CA LEU A 198 -5.50 -7.72 21.74
C LEU A 198 -5.52 -6.84 22.99
N ALA A 199 -6.19 -7.28 24.06
CA ALA A 199 -6.20 -6.57 25.34
C ALA A 199 -4.82 -6.47 26.00
N ALA A 200 -3.90 -7.40 25.75
CA ALA A 200 -2.52 -7.34 26.22
C ALA A 200 -1.66 -6.37 25.38
N LEU A 201 -1.85 -6.34 24.05
CA LEU A 201 -1.20 -5.38 23.16
C LEU A 201 -1.68 -3.95 23.42
N ASP A 202 -2.97 -3.76 23.75
CA ASP A 202 -3.54 -2.48 24.14
C ASP A 202 -2.92 -1.90 25.42
N LYS A 203 -2.27 -2.72 26.25
CA LYS A 203 -1.55 -2.24 27.45
C LYS A 203 -0.17 -1.67 27.12
N ILE A 204 0.44 -2.05 25.99
CA ILE A 204 1.75 -1.54 25.58
C ILE A 204 1.60 -0.04 25.29
N PRO A 205 2.39 0.86 25.89
CA PRO A 205 2.39 2.28 25.53
C PRO A 205 3.07 2.49 24.17
N LEU A 206 2.88 3.66 23.56
CA LEU A 206 3.74 4.06 22.44
C LEU A 206 5.20 4.12 22.94
N LEU A 207 6.09 3.36 22.31
CA LEU A 207 7.48 3.22 22.74
C LEU A 207 8.29 4.39 22.14
N LYS A 208 8.73 5.34 22.96
CA LYS A 208 9.53 6.49 22.50
C LYS A 208 11.02 6.24 22.71
N THR A 209 11.37 5.45 23.70
CA THR A 209 12.74 5.20 24.15
C THR A 209 12.99 3.74 24.47
N ILE A 210 14.26 3.35 24.54
CA ILE A 210 14.67 2.02 25.03
C ILE A 210 14.21 1.78 26.48
N ALA A 211 14.12 2.83 27.30
CA ALA A 211 13.60 2.71 28.66
C ALA A 211 12.13 2.29 28.67
N ASP A 212 11.33 2.80 27.72
CA ASP A 212 9.92 2.41 27.58
C ASP A 212 9.78 0.95 27.16
N VAL A 213 10.68 0.46 26.30
CA VAL A 213 10.75 -0.96 25.93
C VAL A 213 11.03 -1.81 27.17
N LYS A 214 12.07 -1.46 27.94
CA LYS A 214 12.46 -2.18 29.16
C LYS A 214 11.34 -2.17 30.20
N ALA A 215 10.63 -1.05 30.36
CA ALA A 215 9.47 -0.96 31.25
C ALA A 215 8.31 -1.85 30.78
N SER A 216 8.06 -1.92 29.48
CA SER A 216 6.98 -2.74 28.89
C SER A 216 7.25 -4.24 28.95
N LEU A 217 8.49 -4.65 29.20
CA LEU A 217 8.89 -6.03 29.47
C LEU A 217 8.69 -6.43 30.95
N GLN A 218 8.14 -5.55 31.78
CA GLN A 218 7.90 -5.82 33.20
C GLN A 218 6.40 -5.83 33.54
N PRO A 219 5.92 -6.76 34.40
CA PRO A 219 6.67 -7.91 34.90
C PRO A 219 6.75 -9.04 33.83
N PRO A 220 7.82 -9.84 33.81
CA PRO A 220 8.12 -10.78 32.71
C PRO A 220 7.08 -11.91 32.56
N GLU A 221 6.35 -12.23 33.61
CA GLU A 221 5.29 -13.24 33.59
C GLU A 221 4.00 -12.76 32.91
N SER A 222 3.83 -11.44 32.75
CA SER A 222 2.65 -10.85 32.13
C SER A 222 2.55 -11.23 30.65
N LEU A 223 1.32 -11.41 30.16
CA LEU A 223 1.08 -11.69 28.74
C LEU A 223 1.62 -10.57 27.85
N THR A 224 1.53 -9.30 28.30
CA THR A 224 2.07 -8.15 27.58
C THR A 224 3.58 -8.24 27.38
N ALA A 225 4.35 -8.49 28.46
CA ALA A 225 5.81 -8.65 28.38
C ALA A 225 6.19 -9.83 27.48
N LYS A 226 5.50 -10.96 27.63
CA LYS A 226 5.66 -12.17 26.82
C LYS A 226 5.43 -11.96 25.33
N LEU A 227 4.36 -11.24 24.96
CA LEU A 227 4.06 -10.94 23.55
C LEU A 227 5.10 -10.00 22.95
N LEU A 228 5.53 -8.98 23.72
CA LEU A 228 6.57 -8.06 23.29
C LEU A 228 7.92 -8.78 23.11
N ASP A 229 8.30 -9.64 24.04
CA ASP A 229 9.52 -10.45 23.98
C ASP A 229 9.52 -11.41 22.79
N VAL A 230 8.40 -12.09 22.52
CA VAL A 230 8.26 -12.93 21.32
C VAL A 230 8.34 -12.11 20.05
N THR A 231 7.66 -10.95 19.98
CA THR A 231 7.73 -10.06 18.81
C THR A 231 9.16 -9.59 18.56
N GLN A 232 9.86 -9.19 19.61
CA GLN A 232 11.27 -8.78 19.56
C GLN A 232 12.19 -9.91 19.10
N SER A 233 12.06 -11.10 19.68
CA SER A 233 12.96 -12.23 19.43
C SER A 233 12.73 -12.90 18.07
N THR A 234 11.50 -12.88 17.56
CA THR A 234 11.16 -13.50 16.27
C THR A 234 11.30 -12.54 15.10
N GLU A 235 10.82 -11.30 15.26
CA GLU A 235 10.65 -10.35 14.16
C GLU A 235 11.49 -9.07 14.34
N GLY A 236 11.83 -8.70 15.59
CA GLY A 236 12.57 -7.47 15.92
C GLY A 236 13.93 -7.35 15.23
N ALA A 237 14.62 -8.47 15.01
CA ALA A 237 15.91 -8.48 14.33
C ALA A 237 15.81 -8.35 12.80
N MET A 238 14.62 -8.47 12.20
CA MET A 238 14.46 -8.42 10.74
C MET A 238 14.68 -7.02 10.18
N LEU A 239 14.33 -5.99 10.95
CA LEU A 239 14.34 -4.59 10.54
C LEU A 239 15.32 -3.78 11.39
N ALA A 240 15.88 -2.74 10.78
CA ALA A 240 16.51 -1.65 11.50
C ALA A 240 16.07 -0.32 10.88
N PRO A 241 15.99 0.78 11.64
CA PRO A 241 15.80 2.10 11.05
C PRO A 241 16.98 2.44 10.12
N ALA A 242 16.69 3.06 8.99
CA ALA A 242 17.73 3.59 8.13
C ALA A 242 18.33 4.84 8.77
N THR A 243 19.65 4.83 8.97
CA THR A 243 20.38 5.95 9.59
C THR A 243 21.58 6.35 8.74
N GLY A 244 22.05 7.59 8.91
CA GLY A 244 23.23 8.10 8.21
C GLY A 244 23.14 7.92 6.70
N ASP A 245 24.13 7.23 6.13
CA ASP A 245 24.22 7.02 4.68
C ASP A 245 23.38 5.85 4.13
N MET A 246 22.52 5.27 4.98
CA MET A 246 21.46 4.35 4.58
C MET A 246 20.11 5.06 4.38
N ILE A 247 19.98 6.34 4.72
CA ILE A 247 18.78 7.13 4.40
C ILE A 247 18.74 7.38 2.90
N ILE A 248 17.65 6.98 2.25
CA ILE A 248 17.44 7.20 0.82
C ILE A 248 16.91 8.63 0.62
N PRO A 249 17.57 9.46 -0.20
CA PRO A 249 17.18 10.84 -0.41
C PRO A 249 15.92 10.96 -1.27
N GLY A 250 15.34 12.17 -1.31
CA GLY A 250 14.20 12.52 -2.17
C GLY A 250 12.83 12.28 -1.52
N PHE A 251 12.74 11.45 -0.49
CA PHE A 251 11.54 11.32 0.31
C PHE A 251 11.36 12.51 1.27
N ASN A 252 10.11 12.79 1.66
CA ASN A 252 9.83 13.72 2.74
C ASN A 252 10.51 13.25 4.04
N ALA A 253 11.02 14.17 4.84
CA ALA A 253 11.68 13.87 6.12
C ALA A 253 10.79 13.08 7.12
N ALA A 254 9.47 13.19 6.98
CA ALA A 254 8.51 12.45 7.79
C ALA A 254 8.31 10.98 7.35
N VAL A 255 8.80 10.59 6.15
CA VAL A 255 8.77 9.19 5.70
C VAL A 255 9.76 8.38 6.55
N GLN A 256 9.22 7.42 7.30
CA GLN A 256 10.05 6.50 8.07
C GLN A 256 10.66 5.45 7.12
N GLN A 257 11.97 5.24 7.24
CA GLN A 257 12.72 4.34 6.39
C GLN A 257 13.31 3.22 7.23
N PHE A 258 13.03 1.97 6.86
CA PHE A 258 13.60 0.80 7.49
C PHE A 258 14.36 -0.04 6.47
N ILE A 259 15.41 -0.70 6.93
CA ILE A 259 16.20 -1.66 6.16
C ILE A 259 15.90 -3.07 6.65
N VAL A 260 15.80 -4.02 5.71
CA VAL A 260 15.63 -5.44 6.02
C VAL A 260 17.02 -6.05 6.19
N VAL A 261 17.44 -6.23 7.45
CA VAL A 261 18.79 -6.67 7.80
C VAL A 261 18.89 -8.18 8.00
N LYS A 262 17.84 -8.82 8.52
CA LYS A 262 17.81 -10.26 8.79
C LYS A 262 16.53 -10.91 8.24
N PRO A 263 16.37 -11.02 6.91
CA PRO A 263 15.21 -11.68 6.34
C PRO A 263 15.20 -13.18 6.71
N PRO A 264 14.05 -13.86 6.61
CA PRO A 264 13.96 -15.31 6.80
C PRO A 264 15.02 -16.06 5.97
N SER A 265 15.73 -16.99 6.62
CA SER A 265 16.87 -17.71 6.02
C SER A 265 16.51 -18.41 4.70
N LYS A 266 15.29 -18.96 4.60
CA LYS A 266 14.77 -19.55 3.36
C LYS A 266 14.76 -18.55 2.20
N LEU A 267 14.24 -17.34 2.43
CA LEU A 267 14.19 -16.28 1.42
C LEU A 267 15.60 -15.81 1.05
N GLN A 268 16.46 -15.64 2.06
CA GLN A 268 17.85 -15.23 1.85
C GLN A 268 18.62 -16.25 0.99
N ASN A 269 18.50 -17.55 1.30
CA ASN A 269 19.21 -18.61 0.60
C ASN A 269 18.74 -18.74 -0.85
N GLN A 270 17.43 -18.65 -1.07
CA GLN A 270 16.82 -18.62 -2.40
C GLN A 270 17.36 -17.46 -3.23
N PHE A 271 17.32 -16.24 -2.67
CA PHE A 271 17.83 -15.05 -3.33
C PHE A 271 19.35 -15.12 -3.60
N ASN A 272 20.14 -15.59 -2.64
CA ASN A 272 21.59 -15.74 -2.80
C ASN A 272 21.94 -16.70 -3.95
N THR A 273 21.23 -17.83 -4.04
CA THR A 273 21.38 -18.78 -5.17
C THR A 273 21.16 -18.09 -6.51
N ARG A 274 20.13 -17.21 -6.60
CA ARG A 274 19.85 -16.44 -7.82
C ARG A 274 20.89 -15.36 -8.08
N MET A 275 21.41 -14.71 -7.05
CA MET A 275 22.49 -13.74 -7.17
C MET A 275 23.79 -14.36 -7.68
N GLU A 276 24.16 -15.54 -7.15
CA GLU A 276 25.32 -16.30 -7.59
C GLU A 276 25.19 -16.71 -9.06
N ALA A 277 24.04 -17.28 -9.45
CA ALA A 277 23.75 -17.64 -10.84
C ALA A 277 23.77 -16.43 -11.80
N SER A 278 23.62 -15.22 -11.25
CA SER A 278 23.59 -13.95 -11.99
C SER A 278 24.91 -13.17 -11.91
N ASN A 279 26.00 -13.78 -11.41
CA ASN A 279 27.29 -13.12 -11.19
C ASN A 279 27.18 -11.82 -10.38
N GLY A 280 26.26 -11.79 -9.42
CA GLY A 280 26.01 -10.63 -8.57
C GLY A 280 25.26 -9.47 -9.22
N GLU A 281 24.76 -9.63 -10.46
CA GLU A 281 23.93 -8.62 -11.13
C GLU A 281 22.53 -8.55 -10.50
N SER A 282 22.07 -7.33 -10.22
CA SER A 282 20.72 -7.07 -9.72
C SER A 282 20.16 -5.73 -10.19
N LEU A 283 18.83 -5.59 -10.07
CA LEU A 283 18.07 -4.39 -10.38
C LEU A 283 17.29 -3.90 -9.15
N VAL A 284 17.11 -2.58 -9.06
CA VAL A 284 16.24 -1.94 -8.08
C VAL A 284 14.86 -1.76 -8.67
N LEU A 285 13.84 -2.24 -7.96
CA LEU A 285 12.43 -2.03 -8.26
C LEU A 285 11.68 -1.50 -7.04
N PHE A 286 10.44 -1.07 -7.29
CA PHE A 286 9.51 -0.57 -6.30
C PHE A 286 8.25 -1.41 -6.28
N HIS A 287 7.68 -1.63 -5.11
CA HIS A 287 6.38 -2.29 -4.92
C HIS A 287 5.59 -1.55 -3.85
N GLY A 288 4.37 -1.11 -4.18
CA GLY A 288 3.47 -0.48 -3.22
C GLY A 288 2.42 -1.47 -2.74
N THR A 289 2.14 -1.45 -1.45
CA THR A 289 1.07 -2.23 -0.83
C THR A 289 0.54 -1.52 0.41
N GLY A 290 -0.71 -1.79 0.81
CA GLY A 290 -1.20 -1.42 2.13
C GLY A 290 -0.38 -2.06 3.26
N ILE A 291 -0.30 -1.35 4.39
CA ILE A 291 0.49 -1.73 5.57
C ILE A 291 0.09 -3.09 6.15
N HIS A 292 -1.17 -3.50 6.01
CA HIS A 292 -1.69 -4.80 6.46
C HIS A 292 -1.02 -6.02 5.79
N ASN A 293 -0.36 -5.84 4.63
CA ASN A 293 0.39 -6.91 3.97
C ASN A 293 1.87 -6.95 4.39
N LEU A 294 2.36 -5.91 5.08
CA LEU A 294 3.80 -5.75 5.37
C LEU A 294 4.37 -6.95 6.12
N ARG A 295 3.73 -7.38 7.21
CA ARG A 295 4.19 -8.54 8.00
C ARG A 295 4.26 -9.82 7.18
N SER A 296 3.21 -10.12 6.43
CA SER A 296 3.18 -11.28 5.55
C SER A 296 4.31 -11.24 4.53
N ILE A 297 4.57 -10.08 3.92
CA ILE A 297 5.62 -9.91 2.92
C ILE A 297 7.03 -10.02 3.54
N LEU A 298 7.25 -9.49 4.75
CA LEU A 298 8.53 -9.64 5.45
C LEU A 298 8.82 -11.11 5.81
N LEU A 299 7.79 -11.86 6.21
CA LEU A 299 7.93 -13.25 6.65
C LEU A 299 7.94 -14.27 5.49
N LYS A 300 7.18 -14.02 4.43
CA LYS A 300 6.93 -14.99 3.34
C LYS A 300 7.48 -14.53 1.99
N GLY A 301 7.97 -13.29 1.90
CA GLY A 301 8.35 -12.67 0.64
C GLY A 301 7.15 -12.16 -0.15
N LEU A 302 7.42 -11.60 -1.32
CA LEU A 302 6.40 -11.14 -2.24
C LEU A 302 5.76 -12.33 -2.96
N LEU A 303 4.51 -12.65 -2.62
CA LEU A 303 3.78 -13.75 -3.24
C LEU A 303 2.97 -13.26 -4.44
N PRO A 304 3.02 -13.96 -5.59
CA PRO A 304 2.27 -13.57 -6.77
C PRO A 304 0.78 -13.84 -6.57
N ILE A 305 -0.05 -12.83 -6.82
CA ILE A 305 -1.50 -13.00 -6.91
C ILE A 305 -1.81 -13.37 -8.35
N THR A 306 -2.58 -14.45 -8.56
CA THR A 306 -2.91 -14.98 -9.89
C THR A 306 -1.69 -15.25 -10.80
N GLY A 307 -0.54 -15.57 -10.19
CA GLY A 307 0.71 -15.87 -10.90
C GLY A 307 1.48 -14.63 -11.37
N LEU A 308 1.10 -13.43 -10.94
CA LEU A 308 1.77 -12.18 -11.28
C LEU A 308 2.28 -11.46 -10.02
N LEU A 309 3.51 -10.97 -10.10
CA LEU A 309 4.08 -10.02 -9.14
C LEU A 309 4.25 -8.66 -9.84
N TRP A 310 3.73 -7.62 -9.20
CA TRP A 310 3.79 -6.26 -9.71
C TRP A 310 4.91 -5.50 -9.02
N ALA A 311 5.83 -4.95 -9.79
CA ALA A 311 6.84 -4.03 -9.31
C ALA A 311 7.09 -3.00 -10.43
N ALA A 312 7.82 -1.93 -10.17
CA ALA A 312 8.14 -0.91 -11.19
C ALA A 312 9.56 -0.36 -11.02
N GLU A 313 10.19 0.07 -12.10
CA GLU A 313 11.50 0.75 -12.03
C GLU A 313 11.37 2.18 -11.46
N HIS A 314 10.21 2.79 -11.62
CA HIS A 314 9.95 4.13 -11.10
C HIS A 314 8.99 4.06 -9.90
N PRO A 315 9.32 4.72 -8.78
CA PRO A 315 8.52 4.63 -7.56
C PRO A 315 7.11 5.20 -7.73
N HIS A 316 6.90 6.18 -8.63
CA HIS A 316 5.58 6.79 -8.85
C HIS A 316 4.52 5.80 -9.35
N TYR A 317 4.92 4.77 -10.11
CA TYR A 317 3.99 3.73 -10.57
C TYR A 317 3.54 2.82 -9.43
N SER A 318 4.39 2.63 -8.42
CA SER A 318 4.08 1.83 -7.24
C SER A 318 3.43 2.67 -6.13
N TRP A 319 3.58 3.99 -6.16
CA TRP A 319 3.11 4.92 -5.14
C TRP A 319 1.63 4.75 -4.80
N ASN A 320 0.75 4.79 -5.80
CA ASN A 320 -0.69 4.69 -5.59
C ASN A 320 -1.13 3.34 -5.01
N PHE A 321 -0.29 2.30 -5.10
CA PHE A 321 -0.58 0.99 -4.51
C PHE A 321 -0.22 0.92 -3.03
N ALA A 322 0.56 1.88 -2.51
CA ALA A 322 1.00 1.91 -1.12
C ALA A 322 -0.15 2.04 -0.11
N TRP A 323 -1.31 2.56 -0.50
CA TRP A 323 -2.48 2.67 0.39
C TRP A 323 -3.61 1.69 0.04
N ARG A 324 -3.38 0.74 -0.88
CA ARG A 324 -4.44 -0.19 -1.27
C ARG A 324 -4.82 -1.12 -0.12
N GLY A 325 -6.14 -1.24 0.10
CA GLY A 325 -6.72 -2.05 1.17
C GLY A 325 -6.51 -1.42 2.53
N MET A 326 -6.98 -0.19 2.73
CA MET A 326 -6.91 0.47 4.04
C MET A 326 -7.49 -0.42 5.13
N ILE A 327 -6.85 -0.42 6.30
CA ILE A 327 -7.29 -1.19 7.46
C ILE A 327 -8.61 -0.57 7.95
N PRO A 328 -9.70 -1.35 8.10
CA PRO A 328 -10.89 -0.84 8.76
C PRO A 328 -10.51 -0.36 10.16
N GLY A 329 -10.92 0.85 10.57
CA GLY A 329 -10.51 1.45 11.85
C GLY A 329 -10.79 0.62 13.11
N SER A 330 -11.59 -0.45 13.02
CA SER A 330 -11.79 -1.43 14.09
C SER A 330 -10.62 -2.42 14.30
N ALA A 331 -9.63 -2.42 13.41
CA ALA A 331 -8.46 -3.31 13.44
C ALA A 331 -7.13 -2.56 13.68
N THR A 332 -7.18 -1.32 14.16
CA THR A 332 -5.99 -0.52 14.46
C THR A 332 -5.64 -0.58 15.95
N TRP A 333 -4.34 -0.69 16.25
CA TRP A 333 -3.86 -0.52 17.62
C TRP A 333 -4.05 0.95 17.99
N GLY A 334 -4.81 1.25 19.04
CA GLY A 334 -5.21 2.64 19.36
C GLY A 334 -4.05 3.60 19.68
N LYS A 335 -2.82 3.09 19.77
CA LYS A 335 -1.58 3.84 19.97
C LYS A 335 -0.64 3.77 18.75
N ALA A 336 -1.12 3.21 17.64
CA ALA A 336 -0.33 3.03 16.43
C ALA A 336 0.10 4.40 15.88
N PRO A 337 1.40 4.64 15.70
CA PRO A 337 1.86 5.85 15.03
C PRO A 337 1.66 5.79 13.50
N PHE A 338 1.22 4.65 12.96
CA PHE A 338 1.19 4.35 11.53
C PHE A 338 -0.21 4.06 10.97
N GLU A 339 -1.27 4.58 11.61
CA GLU A 339 -2.65 4.40 11.14
C GLU A 339 -2.86 5.03 9.76
N ASN A 340 -3.36 4.26 8.79
CA ASN A 340 -3.55 4.65 7.38
C ASN A 340 -2.26 5.00 6.62
N TRP A 341 -1.09 4.64 7.15
CA TRP A 341 0.16 4.82 6.43
C TRP A 341 0.26 3.83 5.27
N GLY A 342 0.91 4.28 4.20
CA GLY A 342 1.18 3.46 3.03
C GLY A 342 2.52 2.75 3.14
N VAL A 343 2.71 1.65 2.41
CA VAL A 343 4.00 0.98 2.33
C VAL A 343 4.51 0.95 0.89
N LEU A 344 5.73 1.46 0.71
CA LEU A 344 6.51 1.28 -0.50
C LEU A 344 7.76 0.47 -0.17
N PHE A 345 8.04 -0.58 -0.94
CA PHE A 345 9.26 -1.35 -0.83
C PHE A 345 10.31 -0.89 -1.83
N GLY A 346 11.56 -0.84 -1.38
CA GLY A 346 12.72 -0.98 -2.25
C GLY A 346 13.06 -2.46 -2.41
N VAL A 347 12.89 -2.97 -3.62
CA VAL A 347 12.99 -4.39 -3.96
C VAL A 347 14.25 -4.62 -4.80
N GLU A 348 15.02 -5.63 -4.44
CA GLU A 348 16.15 -6.11 -5.22
C GLU A 348 15.75 -7.34 -6.03
N VAL A 349 16.08 -7.35 -7.32
CA VAL A 349 15.84 -8.49 -8.21
C VAL A 349 17.15 -9.01 -8.79
N ALA A 350 17.51 -10.26 -8.48
CA ALA A 350 18.69 -10.93 -8.99
C ALA A 350 18.54 -11.29 -10.48
N GLY A 351 19.61 -11.15 -11.27
CA GLY A 351 19.64 -11.60 -12.68
C GLY A 351 18.90 -10.72 -13.67
N ALA A 352 18.30 -9.64 -13.21
CA ALA A 352 17.73 -8.61 -14.08
C ALA A 352 18.84 -7.68 -14.58
N LYS A 353 19.19 -7.79 -15.86
CA LYS A 353 20.07 -6.80 -16.51
C LYS A 353 19.35 -5.46 -16.63
N LYS A 354 20.08 -4.34 -16.56
CA LYS A 354 19.55 -2.97 -16.82
C LYS A 354 18.80 -2.81 -18.17
N ASN A 355 18.95 -3.78 -19.08
CA ASN A 355 18.30 -3.83 -20.38
C ASN A 355 17.11 -4.83 -20.44
N CYS A 356 16.69 -5.42 -19.32
CA CYS A 356 15.42 -6.12 -19.21
C CYS A 356 14.30 -5.08 -19.28
N LYS A 357 13.91 -4.72 -20.51
CA LYS A 357 12.83 -3.77 -20.83
C LYS A 357 11.44 -4.20 -20.35
N THR A 358 11.30 -5.08 -19.37
CA THR A 358 9.97 -5.55 -18.95
C THR A 358 9.94 -5.96 -17.49
N ILE A 359 9.72 -4.96 -16.66
CA ILE A 359 8.93 -5.05 -15.44
C ILE A 359 7.52 -4.58 -15.81
N TYR A 360 6.48 -5.15 -15.19
CA TYR A 360 5.11 -4.74 -15.43
C TYR A 360 4.89 -3.28 -15.02
N THR A 361 5.13 -2.35 -15.94
CA THR A 361 4.35 -1.13 -16.01
C THR A 361 3.00 -1.52 -16.62
N PHE A 362 1.91 -0.89 -16.19
CA PHE A 362 0.80 -0.71 -17.13
C PHE A 362 1.38 -0.28 -18.50
N PRO A 363 0.79 -0.68 -19.64
CA PRO A 363 0.98 0.15 -20.81
C PRO A 363 0.50 1.56 -20.36
N PRO A 364 1.29 2.64 -20.55
CA PRO A 364 0.67 3.94 -20.54
C PRO A 364 -0.51 3.85 -21.49
N VAL A 365 -1.63 4.42 -21.08
CA VAL A 365 -2.68 4.88 -21.97
C VAL A 365 -1.98 5.43 -23.22
N ASN A 366 -2.12 4.73 -24.36
CA ASN A 366 -1.32 4.85 -25.59
C ASN A 366 0.08 4.19 -25.59
N SER A 367 0.17 2.85 -25.66
CA SER A 367 1.38 2.21 -26.20
C SER A 367 1.10 0.97 -27.04
N VAL A 368 1.50 1.10 -28.30
CA VAL A 368 1.84 0.06 -29.27
C VAL A 368 2.50 -1.13 -28.58
N LYS A 369 2.16 -2.36 -28.98
CA LYS A 369 2.81 -3.63 -28.58
C LYS A 369 4.27 -3.41 -28.19
N LEU A 370 4.56 -3.39 -26.90
CA LEU A 370 5.91 -3.22 -26.34
C LEU A 370 6.20 -4.37 -25.38
N GLY A 371 7.23 -5.15 -25.73
CA GLY A 371 8.04 -5.88 -24.75
C GLY A 371 7.61 -7.31 -24.42
N LYS A 372 8.60 -8.21 -24.40
CA LYS A 372 8.49 -9.59 -23.91
C LYS A 372 8.11 -9.58 -22.43
N LYS A 373 6.98 -10.19 -22.05
CA LYS A 373 6.69 -10.55 -20.64
C LYS A 373 7.93 -11.20 -20.02
N THR A 374 8.63 -10.48 -19.13
CA THR A 374 9.70 -11.10 -18.35
C THR A 374 9.04 -11.69 -17.13
N VAL A 375 9.14 -13.00 -17.01
CA VAL A 375 8.71 -13.71 -15.81
C VAL A 375 9.78 -13.43 -14.76
N ILE A 376 9.44 -12.63 -13.76
CA ILE A 376 10.28 -12.51 -12.57
C ILE A 376 10.03 -13.75 -11.73
N GLU A 377 11.08 -14.55 -11.53
CA GLU A 377 10.99 -15.71 -10.64
C GLU A 377 10.96 -15.20 -9.20
N VAL A 378 9.99 -15.65 -8.40
CA VAL A 378 9.73 -15.09 -7.05
C VAL A 378 10.95 -15.23 -6.14
N ASP A 379 11.73 -16.29 -6.32
CA ASP A 379 12.96 -16.55 -5.58
C ASP A 379 14.15 -15.65 -5.99
N SER A 380 14.01 -14.89 -7.08
CA SER A 380 14.95 -13.84 -7.48
C SER A 380 14.69 -12.49 -6.81
N VAL A 381 13.64 -12.38 -5.99
CA VAL A 381 13.17 -11.11 -5.44
C VAL A 381 13.42 -11.04 -3.94
N MET A 382 13.94 -9.90 -3.47
CA MET A 382 14.15 -9.63 -2.04
C MET A 382 13.73 -8.21 -1.68
N VAL A 383 12.95 -8.07 -0.62
CA VAL A 383 12.68 -6.75 -0.03
C VAL A 383 13.92 -6.32 0.77
N ARG A 384 14.42 -5.11 0.49
CA ARG A 384 15.61 -4.55 1.15
C ARG A 384 15.29 -3.31 1.97
N TYR A 385 14.29 -2.55 1.55
CA TYR A 385 13.85 -1.32 2.19
C TYR A 385 12.34 -1.30 2.35
N VAL A 386 11.89 -0.72 3.46
CA VAL A 386 10.49 -0.42 3.76
C VAL A 386 10.39 1.09 3.98
N PHE A 387 9.62 1.77 3.15
CA PHE A 387 9.25 3.16 3.31
C PHE A 387 7.82 3.23 3.84
N LEU A 388 7.63 3.74 5.05
CA LEU A 388 6.29 4.05 5.56
C LEU A 388 5.93 5.46 5.12
N LEU A 389 4.91 5.54 4.27
CA LEU A 389 4.46 6.76 3.65
C LEU A 389 3.30 7.36 4.46
N LEU A 390 3.32 8.68 4.61
CA LEU A 390 2.25 9.40 5.28
C LEU A 390 0.88 9.19 4.59
N PRO A 391 -0.23 9.26 5.33
CA PRO A 391 -1.57 9.24 4.75
C PRO A 391 -1.78 10.37 3.70
N PRO A 392 -2.58 10.14 2.63
CA PRO A 392 -2.80 11.12 1.56
C PRO A 392 -3.39 12.46 2.00
N ASP A 393 -4.10 12.48 3.12
CA ASP A 393 -4.74 13.65 3.71
C ASP A 393 -3.81 14.46 4.63
N THR A 394 -2.55 14.04 4.80
CA THR A 394 -1.58 14.82 5.58
C THR A 394 -0.98 15.99 4.77
N PRO A 395 -0.77 17.18 5.38
CA PRO A 395 -0.14 18.32 4.71
C PRO A 395 1.27 18.00 4.16
N GLN A 396 1.96 17.06 4.79
CA GLN A 396 3.32 16.64 4.45
C GLN A 396 3.35 15.52 3.39
N PHE A 397 2.18 15.08 2.90
CA PHE A 397 2.08 14.10 1.83
C PHE A 397 2.81 14.59 0.57
N ALA A 398 3.95 13.97 0.28
CA ALA A 398 4.77 14.30 -0.87
C ALA A 398 4.47 13.36 -2.04
N GLN A 399 4.79 13.81 -3.25
CA GLN A 399 4.82 12.93 -4.41
C GLN A 399 5.99 11.93 -4.31
N ALA A 400 5.89 10.83 -5.05
CA ALA A 400 6.98 9.88 -5.18
C ALA A 400 8.27 10.58 -5.67
N PRO A 401 9.43 10.29 -5.07
CA PRO A 401 10.68 10.89 -5.50
C PRO A 401 11.07 10.45 -6.92
N PRO A 402 11.83 11.28 -7.67
CA PRO A 402 12.34 10.89 -8.97
C PRO A 402 13.26 9.66 -8.89
N ARG A 403 13.12 8.76 -9.88
CA ARG A 403 13.90 7.50 -9.96
C ARG A 403 15.41 7.74 -9.94
N ASP A 404 15.87 8.73 -10.67
CA ASP A 404 17.28 9.11 -10.80
C ASP A 404 17.91 9.57 -9.47
N VAL A 405 17.08 9.98 -8.50
CA VAL A 405 17.52 10.27 -7.13
C VAL A 405 17.59 8.98 -6.29
N VAL A 406 16.54 8.16 -6.31
CA VAL A 406 16.42 7.02 -5.39
C VAL A 406 17.13 5.75 -5.85
N GLU A 407 17.16 5.44 -7.14
CA GLU A 407 17.74 4.18 -7.66
C GLU A 407 19.23 4.07 -7.33
N PRO A 408 20.09 5.09 -7.59
CA PRO A 408 21.51 4.98 -7.28
C PRO A 408 21.78 4.80 -5.79
N ALA A 409 21.01 5.49 -4.94
CA ALA A 409 21.12 5.39 -3.48
C ALA A 409 20.71 3.99 -2.99
N LEU A 410 19.57 3.47 -3.47
CA LEU A 410 19.12 2.12 -3.16
C LEU A 410 20.09 1.05 -3.65
N ALA A 411 20.61 1.17 -4.87
CA ALA A 411 21.59 0.23 -5.41
C ALA A 411 22.88 0.18 -4.55
N LYS A 412 23.33 1.35 -4.05
CA LYS A 412 24.46 1.43 -3.11
C LYS A 412 24.11 0.78 -1.76
N ALA A 413 22.92 1.07 -1.23
CA ALA A 413 22.48 0.52 0.04
C ALA A 413 22.28 -1.00 -0.01
N PHE A 414 21.74 -1.54 -1.10
CA PHE A 414 21.55 -2.98 -1.29
C PHE A 414 22.89 -3.74 -1.23
N LYS A 415 23.95 -3.17 -1.83
CA LYS A 415 25.30 -3.75 -1.73
C LYS A 415 25.79 -3.84 -0.29
N LYS A 416 25.55 -2.79 0.51
CA LYS A 416 25.93 -2.78 1.92
C LYS A 416 25.13 -3.76 2.75
N ILE A 417 23.81 -3.83 2.52
CA ILE A 417 22.94 -4.81 3.19
C ILE A 417 23.41 -6.23 2.89
N ARG A 418 23.74 -6.54 1.64
CA ARG A 418 24.31 -7.86 1.28
C ARG A 418 25.62 -8.15 1.98
N ALA A 419 26.55 -7.19 2.00
CA ALA A 419 27.83 -7.36 2.68
C ALA A 419 27.65 -7.59 4.19
N PHE A 420 26.74 -6.85 4.82
CA PHE A 420 26.38 -7.05 6.22
C PHE A 420 25.80 -8.45 6.46
N GLN A 421 24.82 -8.86 5.66
CA GLN A 421 24.18 -10.18 5.77
C GLN A 421 25.16 -11.33 5.56
N ALA A 422 26.09 -11.18 4.60
CA ALA A 422 27.12 -12.18 4.35
C ALA A 422 28.10 -12.32 5.52
N ALA A 423 28.32 -11.27 6.30
CA ALA A 423 29.19 -11.31 7.48
C ALA A 423 28.52 -11.91 8.74
N GLN A 424 27.20 -12.14 8.69
CA GLN A 424 26.43 -12.75 9.78
C GLN A 424 26.24 -14.27 9.61
N ASN A 425 26.53 -14.79 8.41
CA ASN A 425 26.50 -16.21 8.07
C ASN A 425 27.91 -16.79 8.12
#